data_AF-A0A7I4D5E6-F1
#
_entry.id   AF-A0A7I4D5E6-F1
#
_cell.length_a   1.000
_cell.length_b   1.000
_cell.length_c   1.000
_cell.angle_alpha   90.00
_cell.angle_beta   90.00
_cell.angle_gamma   90.00
#
_symmetry.space_group_name_H-M   'P 1'
#
loop_
_entity.id
_entity.type
_entity.pdbx_description
1 polymer ?
#
loop_
_entity_poly.entity_id
_entity_poly.type
_entity_poly.pdbx_seq_one_letter_code
_entity_poly.pdbx_strand_id
1 'polypeptide(L)'
;MHSRLPVIQSLDADVRQTTQTLLAQILQRLRSNIPLPECLRVIGYLRRLAVFNEHEIRLQFLRCREAWLVGIIDDLDQSNPYEYLKRMADCHRVHLFDVVMQYRAIFSDDTSGHEENTDGGLLYSWAMHRISSHLNVLRDVLPQINEGPNLAIILDQCMYCGMSLGRVGLDFRGLLPPLFESSVHNLFVRNMSVTVDNFQHVLDSHRWVPLPRVTLGRASSLDHSPDDVAPPYSIMEHPPLAAFVNGVLAALNELRHCAPINLKATLALELQCALQSVSNSLLRYNATRIVKASEKTLFLTMCRAFIEVVCPYCTLCFGKCYSGGSVLIQTNIVLEGVRKLVSTYSYSKDIRNENQMGSFDLDSLRQNLPSSGSSGEAANGGIQHANANGNDNHIDNGHVGTVLEDGVVAHKSAVDEAAEEQISDSNCPTDVQVLEP
;
A
#
# COMPACT_ATOMS: atom_id res chain seq x y z
N MET A 1 0.83 9.94 77.87
CA MET A 1 1.77 9.47 78.90
C MET A 1 2.03 7.95 78.91
N HIS A 2 1.62 7.15 77.90
CA HIS A 2 1.79 5.68 77.94
C HIS A 2 2.65 5.06 76.80
N SER A 3 3.18 5.85 75.88
CA SER A 3 3.92 5.39 74.68
C SER A 3 5.29 4.71 74.94
N ARG A 4 5.68 4.54 76.20
CA ARG A 4 6.91 3.85 76.62
C ARG A 4 6.69 2.48 77.26
N LEU A 5 5.44 2.00 77.35
CA LEU A 5 5.14 0.67 77.86
C LEU A 5 5.45 -0.38 76.77
N PRO A 6 6.30 -1.40 77.03
CA PRO A 6 6.70 -2.37 76.01
C PRO A 6 5.53 -3.09 75.33
N VAL A 7 4.47 -3.39 76.09
CA VAL A 7 3.24 -4.04 75.56
C VAL A 7 2.48 -3.14 74.58
N ILE A 8 2.50 -1.81 74.79
CA ILE A 8 1.88 -0.86 73.86
C ILE A 8 2.74 -0.71 72.59
N GLN A 9 4.07 -0.82 72.73
CA GLN A 9 5.00 -0.80 71.60
C GLN A 9 4.92 -2.07 70.75
N SER A 10 4.76 -3.26 71.35
CA SER A 10 4.52 -4.50 70.61
C SER A 10 3.16 -4.48 69.90
N LEU A 11 2.10 -4.03 70.58
CA LEU A 11 0.77 -3.88 69.95
C LEU A 11 0.78 -2.89 68.78
N ASP A 12 1.49 -1.77 68.88
CA ASP A 12 1.63 -0.81 67.78
C ASP A 12 2.39 -1.43 66.58
N ALA A 13 3.43 -2.23 66.85
CA ALA A 13 4.15 -2.97 65.81
C ALA A 13 3.27 -4.04 65.13
N ASP A 14 2.54 -4.85 65.90
CA ASP A 14 1.64 -5.88 65.40
C ASP A 14 0.51 -5.28 64.54
N VAL A 15 -0.07 -4.16 64.99
CA VAL A 15 -1.10 -3.42 64.24
C VAL A 15 -0.53 -2.85 62.93
N ARG A 16 0.68 -2.27 62.94
CA ARG A 16 1.35 -1.80 61.71
C ARG A 16 1.60 -2.92 60.72
N GLN A 17 2.15 -4.05 61.18
CA GLN A 17 2.43 -5.21 60.34
C GLN A 17 1.13 -5.81 59.75
N THR A 18 0.07 -5.90 60.55
CA THR A 18 -1.25 -6.39 60.11
C THR A 18 -1.85 -5.45 59.06
N THR A 19 -1.81 -4.13 59.28
CA THR A 19 -2.29 -3.11 58.34
C THR A 19 -1.50 -3.14 57.01
N GLN A 20 -0.17 -3.27 57.06
CA GLN A 20 0.66 -3.40 55.85
C GLN A 20 0.32 -4.67 55.06
N THR A 21 0.13 -5.80 55.74
CA THR A 21 -0.24 -7.08 55.12
C THR A 21 -1.61 -7.00 54.44
N LEU A 22 -2.60 -6.42 55.14
CA LEU A 22 -3.96 -6.21 54.62
C LEU A 22 -3.97 -5.22 53.45
N LEU A 23 -3.16 -4.14 53.51
CA LEU A 23 -2.99 -3.19 52.41
C LEU A 23 -2.44 -3.88 51.15
N ALA A 24 -1.39 -4.69 51.30
CA ALA A 24 -0.81 -5.46 50.19
C ALA A 24 -1.82 -6.41 49.55
N GLN A 25 -2.62 -7.12 50.36
CA GLN A 25 -3.70 -7.99 49.86
C GLN A 25 -4.79 -7.22 49.11
N ILE A 26 -5.17 -6.03 49.59
CA ILE A 26 -6.18 -5.18 48.95
C ILE A 26 -5.67 -4.66 47.59
N LEU A 27 -4.44 -4.14 47.54
CA LEU A 27 -3.82 -3.68 46.29
C LEU A 27 -3.65 -4.85 45.30
N GLN A 28 -3.30 -6.05 45.77
CA GLN A 28 -3.22 -7.23 44.92
C GLN A 28 -4.59 -7.63 44.34
N ARG A 29 -5.71 -7.34 45.03
CA ARG A 29 -7.06 -7.53 44.44
C ARG A 29 -7.42 -6.49 43.38
N LEU A 30 -6.92 -5.26 43.46
CA LEU A 30 -7.07 -4.29 42.34
C LEU A 30 -6.29 -4.71 41.09
N ARG A 31 -5.25 -5.54 41.26
CA ARG A 31 -4.39 -6.08 40.19
C ARG A 31 -4.95 -7.35 39.53
N SER A 32 -6.23 -7.67 39.68
CA SER A 32 -6.89 -8.78 38.99
C SER A 32 -8.14 -8.34 38.24
N ASN A 33 -8.77 -9.26 37.50
CA ASN A 33 -10.02 -8.96 36.80
C ASN A 33 -11.18 -8.91 37.81
N ILE A 34 -11.58 -7.70 38.20
CA ILE A 34 -12.66 -7.46 39.17
C ILE A 34 -13.73 -6.52 38.59
N PRO A 35 -15.02 -6.77 38.89
CA PRO A 35 -16.11 -5.91 38.45
C PRO A 35 -16.24 -4.66 39.35
N LEU A 36 -16.91 -3.63 38.84
CA LEU A 36 -17.10 -2.34 39.53
C LEU A 36 -17.57 -2.46 41.01
N PRO A 37 -18.53 -3.33 41.40
CA PRO A 37 -18.93 -3.45 42.80
C PRO A 37 -17.78 -3.88 43.74
N GLU A 38 -16.88 -4.75 43.27
CA GLU A 38 -15.70 -5.12 44.06
C GLU A 38 -14.63 -4.02 44.05
N CYS A 39 -14.48 -3.26 42.96
CA CYS A 39 -13.65 -2.05 42.96
C CYS A 39 -14.13 -1.04 44.02
N LEU A 40 -15.45 -0.75 44.06
CA LEU A 40 -16.06 0.14 45.06
C LEU A 40 -15.82 -0.36 46.49
N ARG A 41 -15.98 -1.66 46.74
CA ARG A 41 -15.68 -2.26 48.06
C ARG A 41 -14.22 -2.09 48.44
N VAL A 42 -13.31 -2.37 47.52
CA VAL A 42 -11.86 -2.25 47.72
C VAL A 42 -11.44 -0.82 48.02
N ILE A 43 -11.89 0.15 47.20
CA ILE A 43 -11.62 1.57 47.44
C ILE A 43 -12.26 2.04 48.75
N GLY A 44 -13.45 1.54 49.10
CA GLY A 44 -14.08 1.74 50.39
C GLY A 44 -13.33 1.11 51.58
N TYR A 45 -12.49 0.09 51.38
CA TYR A 45 -11.54 -0.37 52.40
C TYR A 45 -10.33 0.56 52.47
N LEU A 46 -9.73 0.98 51.33
CA LEU A 46 -8.59 1.91 51.31
C LEU A 46 -8.91 3.26 51.99
N ARG A 47 -10.06 3.87 51.67
CA ARG A 47 -10.54 5.11 52.33
C ARG A 47 -10.69 4.94 53.85
N ARG A 48 -11.13 3.76 54.33
CA ARG A 48 -11.26 3.46 55.77
C ARG A 48 -9.95 3.16 56.48
N LEU A 49 -8.91 2.72 55.77
CA LEU A 49 -7.58 2.56 56.35
C LEU A 49 -6.90 3.90 56.62
N ALA A 50 -7.32 4.97 55.94
CA ALA A 50 -6.79 6.34 56.08
C ALA A 50 -5.26 6.44 55.94
N VAL A 51 -4.64 5.49 55.23
CA VAL A 51 -3.20 5.47 54.91
C VAL A 51 -2.88 6.39 53.72
N PHE A 52 -3.87 6.62 52.86
CA PHE A 52 -3.76 7.41 51.63
C PHE A 52 -4.79 8.54 51.62
N ASN A 53 -4.43 9.68 51.05
CA ASN A 53 -5.38 10.71 50.65
C ASN A 53 -6.11 10.32 49.34
N GLU A 54 -7.17 11.04 48.98
CA GLU A 54 -8.02 10.67 47.84
C GLU A 54 -7.26 10.66 46.49
N HIS A 55 -6.31 11.59 46.29
CA HIS A 55 -5.46 11.62 45.09
C HIS A 55 -4.50 10.42 45.04
N GLU A 56 -3.91 10.04 46.18
CA GLU A 56 -3.09 8.82 46.28
C GLU A 56 -3.92 7.55 46.02
N ILE A 57 -5.16 7.49 46.49
CA ILE A 57 -6.07 6.36 46.22
C ILE A 57 -6.36 6.24 44.72
N ARG A 58 -6.63 7.36 44.02
CA ARG A 58 -6.81 7.41 42.56
C ARG A 58 -5.56 6.94 41.80
N LEU A 59 -4.39 7.41 42.20
CA LEU A 59 -3.10 6.99 41.63
C LEU A 59 -2.83 5.49 41.87
N GLN A 60 -3.09 4.99 43.07
CA GLN A 60 -2.93 3.56 43.40
C GLN A 60 -3.93 2.69 42.63
N PHE A 61 -5.16 3.15 42.42
CA PHE A 61 -6.12 2.47 41.55
C PHE A 61 -5.57 2.34 40.13
N LEU A 62 -5.20 3.44 39.47
CA LEU A 62 -4.71 3.42 38.09
C LEU A 62 -3.45 2.56 37.95
N ARG A 63 -2.48 2.67 38.87
CA ARG A 63 -1.28 1.82 38.91
C ARG A 63 -1.60 0.33 39.04
N CYS A 64 -2.61 -0.03 39.85
CA CYS A 64 -3.00 -1.44 40.01
C CYS A 64 -3.77 -1.96 38.79
N ARG A 65 -4.65 -1.16 38.19
CA ARG A 65 -5.34 -1.53 36.94
C ARG A 65 -4.37 -1.62 35.75
N GLU A 66 -3.34 -0.78 35.72
CA GLU A 66 -2.26 -0.84 34.74
C GLU A 66 -1.40 -2.08 34.88
N ALA A 67 -0.92 -2.40 36.08
CA ALA A 67 -0.14 -3.62 36.32
C ALA A 67 -0.92 -4.89 35.92
N TRP A 68 -2.24 -4.90 36.16
CA TRP A 68 -3.13 -5.97 35.68
C TRP A 68 -3.24 -6.02 34.16
N LEU A 69 -3.46 -4.88 33.52
CA LEU A 69 -3.59 -4.78 32.06
C LEU A 69 -2.29 -5.18 31.35
N VAL A 70 -1.14 -4.71 31.84
CA VAL A 70 0.18 -5.08 31.31
C VAL A 70 0.39 -6.58 31.43
N GLY A 71 0.08 -7.19 32.58
CA GLY A 71 0.14 -8.65 32.73
C GLY A 71 -0.69 -9.42 31.69
N ILE A 72 -1.91 -8.95 31.37
CA ILE A 72 -2.73 -9.56 30.31
C ILE A 72 -2.07 -9.48 28.93
N ILE A 73 -1.37 -8.38 28.63
CA ILE A 73 -0.67 -8.21 27.34
C ILE A 73 0.63 -9.01 27.30
N ASP A 74 1.37 -9.08 28.41
CA ASP A 74 2.61 -9.85 28.54
C ASP A 74 2.35 -11.37 28.46
N ASP A 75 1.18 -11.83 28.91
CA ASP A 75 0.71 -13.23 28.77
C ASP A 75 0.32 -13.61 27.31
N LEU A 76 0.27 -12.65 26.37
CA LEU A 76 -0.04 -12.94 24.96
C LEU A 76 1.16 -13.57 24.25
N ASP A 77 0.90 -14.62 23.47
CA ASP A 77 1.91 -15.23 22.59
C ASP A 77 2.39 -14.24 21.51
N GLN A 78 3.67 -13.88 21.56
CA GLN A 78 4.36 -12.98 20.63
C GLN A 78 4.97 -13.72 19.42
N SER A 79 4.86 -15.06 19.34
CA SER A 79 5.46 -15.85 18.25
C SER A 79 4.86 -15.55 16.88
N ASN A 80 3.60 -15.10 16.84
CA ASN A 80 2.89 -14.69 15.63
C ASN A 80 2.50 -13.21 15.72
N PRO A 81 3.23 -12.29 15.05
CA PRO A 81 2.96 -10.86 15.07
C PRO A 81 1.52 -10.47 14.69
N TYR A 82 0.88 -11.19 13.78
CA TYR A 82 -0.48 -10.91 13.33
C TYR A 82 -1.52 -11.23 14.41
N GLU A 83 -1.45 -12.44 14.99
CA GLU A 83 -2.37 -12.83 16.07
C GLU A 83 -2.09 -12.05 17.36
N TYR A 84 -0.84 -11.70 17.65
CA TYR A 84 -0.46 -10.84 18.77
C TYR A 84 -1.12 -9.46 18.68
N LEU A 85 -0.93 -8.74 17.56
CA LEU A 85 -1.49 -7.39 17.39
C LEU A 85 -3.03 -7.38 17.45
N LYS A 86 -3.67 -8.38 16.85
CA LYS A 86 -5.13 -8.57 16.90
C LYS A 86 -5.63 -8.77 18.34
N ARG A 87 -5.01 -9.67 19.11
CA ARG A 87 -5.38 -9.92 20.52
C ARG A 87 -5.08 -8.71 21.40
N MET A 88 -3.96 -8.02 21.21
CA MET A 88 -3.65 -6.78 21.92
C MET A 88 -4.74 -5.72 21.68
N ALA A 89 -5.17 -5.52 20.43
CA ALA A 89 -6.21 -4.55 20.10
C ALA A 89 -7.55 -4.87 20.79
N ASP A 90 -7.95 -6.15 20.83
CA ASP A 90 -9.16 -6.59 21.55
C ASP A 90 -9.04 -6.45 23.08
N CYS A 91 -7.92 -6.88 23.67
CA CYS A 91 -7.65 -6.72 25.10
C CYS A 91 -7.69 -5.25 25.51
N HIS A 92 -7.04 -4.36 24.75
CA HIS A 92 -7.11 -2.92 25.00
C HIS A 92 -8.53 -2.36 24.84
N ARG A 93 -9.26 -2.74 23.78
CA ARG A 93 -10.63 -2.28 23.51
C ARG A 93 -11.58 -2.53 24.68
N VAL A 94 -11.50 -3.72 25.28
CA VAL A 94 -12.34 -4.11 26.42
C VAL A 94 -11.81 -3.46 27.71
N HIS A 95 -10.54 -3.69 28.03
CA HIS A 95 -10.03 -3.42 29.37
C HIS A 95 -9.70 -1.94 29.64
N LEU A 96 -9.29 -1.14 28.64
CA LEU A 96 -9.17 0.32 28.84
C LEU A 96 -10.55 0.94 29.09
N PHE A 97 -11.57 0.52 28.33
CA PHE A 97 -12.94 0.98 28.52
C PHE A 97 -13.43 0.69 29.94
N ASP A 98 -13.28 -0.56 30.40
CA ASP A 98 -13.65 -0.96 31.75
C ASP A 98 -12.93 -0.16 32.82
N VAL A 99 -11.61 0.05 32.71
CA VAL A 99 -10.84 0.82 33.70
C VAL A 99 -11.27 2.30 33.74
N VAL A 100 -11.52 2.93 32.58
CA VAL A 100 -12.00 4.31 32.52
C VAL A 100 -13.40 4.45 33.10
N MET A 101 -14.31 3.51 32.80
CA MET A 101 -15.67 3.51 33.36
C MET A 101 -15.66 3.21 34.87
N GLN A 102 -14.82 2.29 35.33
CA GLN A 102 -14.61 2.02 36.76
C GLN A 102 -14.08 3.27 37.48
N TYR A 103 -13.08 3.94 36.93
CA TYR A 103 -12.52 5.16 37.52
C TYR A 103 -13.60 6.24 37.70
N ARG A 104 -14.33 6.55 36.63
CA ARG A 104 -15.43 7.54 36.66
C ARG A 104 -16.47 7.16 37.73
N ALA A 105 -16.93 5.90 37.74
CA ALA A 105 -17.92 5.46 38.71
C ALA A 105 -17.46 5.46 40.19
N ILE A 106 -16.15 5.53 40.47
CA ILE A 106 -15.58 5.53 41.83
C ILE A 106 -15.24 6.96 42.32
N PHE A 107 -14.91 7.86 41.38
CA PHE A 107 -14.29 9.17 41.66
C PHE A 107 -15.05 10.38 41.07
N SER A 108 -16.14 10.20 40.32
CA SER A 108 -16.92 11.34 39.77
C SER A 108 -17.87 12.04 40.77
N ASP A 109 -18.14 11.44 41.93
CA ASP A 109 -19.04 12.01 42.94
C ASP A 109 -18.43 13.16 43.77
N ASP A 110 -17.14 13.51 43.58
CA ASP A 110 -16.49 14.67 44.22
C ASP A 110 -16.90 16.03 43.59
N THR A 111 -17.97 16.07 42.80
CA THR A 111 -18.46 17.26 42.09
C THR A 111 -19.28 18.20 43.00
N SER A 112 -18.65 18.66 44.09
CA SER A 112 -19.12 19.81 44.86
C SER A 112 -18.88 21.13 44.11
N GLY A 113 -19.62 21.35 43.03
CA GLY A 113 -19.91 22.67 42.44
C GLY A 113 -18.77 23.46 41.78
N HIS A 114 -17.53 22.97 41.77
CA HIS A 114 -16.39 23.65 41.12
C HIS A 114 -15.87 22.84 39.93
N GLU A 115 -16.13 23.33 38.72
CA GLU A 115 -15.81 22.69 37.44
C GLU A 115 -14.31 22.75 37.05
N GLU A 116 -13.42 23.08 37.99
CA GLU A 116 -11.98 23.21 37.77
C GLU A 116 -11.19 22.05 38.40
N ASN A 117 -10.77 21.10 37.55
CA ASN A 117 -9.63 20.19 37.79
C ASN A 117 -9.62 19.34 39.08
N THR A 118 -10.75 18.74 39.48
CA THR A 118 -10.83 17.85 40.66
C THR A 118 -9.86 16.66 40.66
N ASP A 119 -9.27 16.30 39.51
CA ASP A 119 -8.33 15.19 39.34
C ASP A 119 -7.00 15.57 38.64
N GLY A 120 -6.77 16.86 38.38
CA GLY A 120 -5.53 17.33 37.71
C GLY A 120 -5.23 16.69 36.35
N GLY A 121 -6.22 16.10 35.68
CA GLY A 121 -6.03 15.35 34.43
C GLY A 121 -5.41 13.95 34.59
N LEU A 122 -5.31 13.39 35.80
CA LEU A 122 -4.64 12.11 36.06
C LEU A 122 -5.18 10.95 35.22
N LEU A 123 -6.51 10.76 35.17
CA LEU A 123 -7.13 9.74 34.30
C LEU A 123 -6.78 9.94 32.81
N TYR A 124 -6.77 11.18 32.34
CA TYR A 124 -6.48 11.50 30.94
C TYR A 124 -5.01 11.22 30.60
N SER A 125 -4.08 11.65 31.47
CA SER A 125 -2.64 11.39 31.33
C SER A 125 -2.35 9.89 31.31
N TRP A 126 -2.95 9.13 32.23
CA TRP A 126 -2.84 7.66 32.26
C TRP A 126 -3.39 7.01 30.98
N ALA A 127 -4.60 7.39 30.57
CA ALA A 127 -5.23 6.81 29.39
C ALA A 127 -4.44 7.14 28.11
N MET A 128 -3.94 8.38 27.98
CA MET A 128 -3.10 8.78 26.86
C MET A 128 -1.76 8.02 26.85
N HIS A 129 -1.16 7.76 28.01
CA HIS A 129 0.01 6.88 28.12
C HIS A 129 -0.27 5.46 27.59
N ARG A 130 -1.42 4.87 27.92
CA ARG A 130 -1.84 3.56 27.39
C ARG A 130 -2.04 3.57 25.88
N ILE A 131 -2.65 4.61 25.32
CA ILE A 131 -2.82 4.77 23.86
C ILE A 131 -1.45 4.94 23.17
N SER A 132 -0.56 5.76 23.70
CA SER A 132 0.81 5.92 23.18
C SER A 132 1.59 4.59 23.22
N SER A 133 1.45 3.80 24.29
CA SER A 133 2.04 2.47 24.38
C SER A 133 1.49 1.52 23.29
N HIS A 134 0.18 1.54 23.03
CA HIS A 134 -0.45 0.73 21.98
C HIS A 134 0.08 1.11 20.57
N LEU A 135 0.18 2.40 20.28
CA LEU A 135 0.69 2.90 19.00
C LEU A 135 2.19 2.61 18.81
N ASN A 136 3.00 2.66 19.87
CA ASN A 136 4.41 2.25 19.82
C ASN A 136 4.54 0.76 19.47
N VAL A 137 3.79 -0.14 20.13
CA VAL A 137 3.81 -1.58 19.80
C VAL A 137 3.34 -1.83 18.36
N LEU A 138 2.32 -1.12 17.87
CA LEU A 138 1.93 -1.18 16.46
C LEU A 138 3.07 -0.77 15.53
N ARG A 139 3.73 0.38 15.77
CA ARG A 139 4.87 0.85 14.96
C ARG A 139 6.00 -0.18 14.88
N ASP A 140 6.30 -0.85 16.00
CA ASP A 140 7.47 -1.70 16.12
C ASP A 140 7.20 -3.15 15.62
N VAL A 141 5.93 -3.59 15.59
CA VAL A 141 5.52 -4.95 15.18
C VAL A 141 4.89 -5.01 13.78
N LEU A 142 4.17 -3.97 13.32
CA LEU A 142 3.57 -3.95 11.97
C LEU A 142 4.56 -4.25 10.83
N PRO A 143 5.83 -3.77 10.83
CA PRO A 143 6.80 -4.08 9.77
C PRO A 143 7.17 -5.56 9.62
N GLN A 144 6.80 -6.40 10.59
CA GLN A 144 7.05 -7.86 10.55
C GLN A 144 5.96 -8.61 9.77
N ILE A 145 4.84 -7.96 9.45
CA ILE A 145 3.70 -8.56 8.74
C ILE A 145 3.89 -8.40 7.24
N ASN A 146 3.85 -9.53 6.55
CA ASN A 146 4.32 -9.67 5.17
C ASN A 146 3.20 -9.81 4.13
N GLU A 147 1.95 -9.69 4.56
CA GLU A 147 0.74 -9.99 3.78
C GLU A 147 -0.24 -8.82 3.92
N GLY A 148 -0.65 -8.23 2.80
CA GLY A 148 -1.58 -7.11 2.75
C GLY A 148 -2.97 -7.39 3.36
N PRO A 149 -3.58 -8.58 3.13
CA PRO A 149 -4.82 -8.95 3.80
C PRO A 149 -4.72 -8.93 5.33
N ASN A 150 -3.57 -9.33 5.90
CA ASN A 150 -3.35 -9.32 7.34
C ASN A 150 -3.19 -7.90 7.88
N LEU A 151 -2.51 -7.00 7.15
CA LEU A 151 -2.46 -5.57 7.47
C LEU A 151 -3.86 -4.94 7.46
N ALA A 152 -4.70 -5.27 6.47
CA ALA A 152 -6.08 -4.79 6.39
C ALA A 152 -6.91 -5.25 7.61
N ILE A 153 -6.84 -6.53 7.98
CA ILE A 153 -7.58 -7.06 9.14
C ILE A 153 -7.12 -6.38 10.44
N ILE A 154 -5.82 -6.16 10.65
CA ILE A 154 -5.33 -5.47 11.86
C ILE A 154 -5.77 -4.00 11.87
N LEU A 155 -5.78 -3.33 10.71
CA LEU A 155 -6.30 -1.97 10.59
C LEU A 155 -7.77 -1.91 11.03
N ASP A 156 -8.61 -2.84 10.57
CA ASP A 156 -10.02 -2.93 10.98
C ASP A 156 -10.17 -3.16 12.49
N GLN A 157 -9.35 -4.03 13.10
CA GLN A 157 -9.37 -4.23 14.55
C GLN A 157 -8.94 -2.98 15.32
N CYS A 158 -7.90 -2.28 14.86
CA CYS A 158 -7.45 -1.03 15.47
C CYS A 158 -8.49 0.10 15.30
N MET A 159 -9.14 0.17 14.14
CA MET A 159 -10.24 1.11 13.86
C MET A 159 -11.45 0.83 14.75
N TYR A 160 -11.84 -0.44 14.93
CA TYR A 160 -12.92 -0.82 15.84
C TYR A 160 -12.56 -0.53 17.30
N CYS A 161 -11.32 -0.80 17.71
CA CYS A 161 -10.79 -0.47 19.03
C CYS A 161 -10.87 1.05 19.31
N GLY A 162 -10.33 1.88 18.43
CA GLY A 162 -10.38 3.34 18.54
C GLY A 162 -11.81 3.91 18.51
N MET A 163 -12.70 3.37 17.66
CA MET A 163 -14.11 3.78 17.65
C MET A 163 -14.83 3.42 18.97
N SER A 164 -14.57 2.24 19.53
CA SER A 164 -15.13 1.80 20.81
C SER A 164 -14.64 2.69 21.96
N LEU A 165 -13.35 3.00 22.00
CA LEU A 165 -12.71 3.84 23.00
C LEU A 165 -13.02 5.34 22.81
N GLY A 166 -13.43 5.77 21.62
CA GLY A 166 -13.96 7.11 21.37
C GLY A 166 -15.18 7.45 22.23
N ARG A 167 -15.97 6.46 22.64
CA ARG A 167 -17.09 6.64 23.59
C ARG A 167 -16.67 7.16 24.97
N VAL A 168 -15.41 6.97 25.34
CA VAL A 168 -14.83 7.52 26.60
C VAL A 168 -13.85 8.66 26.36
N GLY A 169 -13.69 9.13 25.12
CA GLY A 169 -12.79 10.23 24.75
C GLY A 169 -11.39 9.80 24.33
N LEU A 170 -11.18 8.53 23.94
CA LEU A 170 -9.89 7.94 23.61
C LEU A 170 -9.83 7.43 22.16
N ASP A 171 -10.37 8.21 21.21
CA ASP A 171 -10.33 7.85 19.80
C ASP A 171 -8.96 8.17 19.18
N PHE A 172 -8.19 7.12 18.88
CA PHE A 172 -6.86 7.23 18.27
C PHE A 172 -6.84 6.95 16.77
N ARG A 173 -8.01 6.80 16.11
CA ARG A 173 -8.07 6.37 14.69
C ARG A 173 -7.31 7.28 13.74
N GLY A 174 -7.26 8.59 14.01
CA GLY A 174 -6.49 9.56 13.23
C GLY A 174 -4.96 9.36 13.28
N LEU A 175 -4.45 8.58 14.23
CA LEU A 175 -3.02 8.29 14.40
C LEU A 175 -2.59 6.97 13.73
N LEU A 176 -3.53 6.18 13.22
CA LEU A 176 -3.26 4.90 12.56
C LEU A 176 -2.69 5.04 11.14
N PRO A 177 -3.18 5.92 10.24
CA PRO A 177 -2.79 5.90 8.84
C PRO A 177 -1.28 5.92 8.58
N PRO A 178 -0.45 6.76 9.23
CA PRO A 178 1.00 6.79 8.96
C PRO A 178 1.71 5.46 9.28
N LEU A 179 1.23 4.71 10.28
CA LEU A 179 1.80 3.41 10.68
C LEU A 179 1.53 2.32 9.65
N PHE A 180 0.30 2.27 9.14
CA PHE A 180 -0.11 1.30 8.12
C PHE A 180 0.40 1.69 6.74
N GLU A 181 0.41 2.97 6.39
CA GLU A 181 1.01 3.48 5.14
C GLU A 181 2.49 3.11 5.03
N SER A 182 3.27 3.32 6.09
CA SER A 182 4.69 2.91 6.14
C SER A 182 4.86 1.40 5.89
N SER A 183 3.97 0.59 6.47
CA SER A 183 4.03 -0.88 6.37
C SER A 183 3.64 -1.38 4.97
N VAL A 184 2.56 -0.83 4.41
CA VAL A 184 2.10 -1.13 3.03
C VAL A 184 3.13 -0.69 1.99
N HIS A 185 3.76 0.47 2.18
CA HIS A 185 4.84 0.94 1.33
C HIS A 185 6.03 -0.04 1.31
N ASN A 186 6.52 -0.42 2.49
CA ASN A 186 7.65 -1.33 2.62
C ASN A 186 7.34 -2.73 2.04
N LEU A 187 6.10 -3.22 2.22
CA LEU A 187 5.63 -4.45 1.59
C LEU A 187 5.72 -4.38 0.06
N PHE A 188 5.21 -3.31 -0.55
CA PHE A 188 5.24 -3.14 -2.00
C PHE A 188 6.67 -3.02 -2.55
N VAL A 189 7.50 -2.15 -1.94
CA VAL A 189 8.91 -1.95 -2.32
C VAL A 189 9.68 -3.28 -2.29
N ARG A 190 9.54 -4.05 -1.21
CA ARG A 190 10.21 -5.36 -1.08
C ARG A 190 9.73 -6.34 -2.16
N ASN A 191 8.42 -6.48 -2.35
CA ASN A 191 7.86 -7.39 -3.34
C ASN A 191 8.31 -7.00 -4.77
N MET A 192 8.47 -5.71 -5.02
CA MET A 192 8.95 -5.20 -6.30
C MET A 192 10.46 -5.40 -6.51
N SER A 193 11.29 -5.25 -5.46
CA SER A 193 12.72 -5.65 -5.50
C SER A 193 12.86 -7.13 -5.86
N VAL A 194 12.18 -8.01 -5.12
CA VAL A 194 12.19 -9.47 -5.39
C VAL A 194 11.74 -9.79 -6.82
N THR A 195 10.77 -9.04 -7.35
CA THR A 195 10.30 -9.17 -8.74
C THR A 195 11.37 -8.78 -9.76
N VAL A 196 12.11 -7.70 -9.52
CA VAL A 196 13.23 -7.25 -10.37
C VAL A 196 14.41 -8.22 -10.29
N ASP A 197 14.77 -8.68 -9.09
CA ASP A 197 15.87 -9.62 -8.87
C ASP A 197 15.59 -10.97 -9.55
N ASN A 198 14.35 -11.48 -9.42
CA ASN A 198 13.90 -12.67 -10.12
C ASN A 198 13.91 -12.48 -11.65
N PHE A 199 13.48 -11.33 -12.17
CA PHE A 199 13.58 -11.01 -13.59
C PHE A 199 15.03 -11.09 -14.09
N GLN A 200 15.98 -10.48 -13.37
CA GLN A 200 17.39 -10.52 -13.73
C GLN A 200 17.94 -11.95 -13.73
N HIS A 201 17.62 -12.74 -12.70
CA HIS A 201 18.03 -14.14 -12.60
C HIS A 201 17.48 -15.01 -13.75
N VAL A 202 16.20 -14.84 -14.10
CA VAL A 202 15.57 -15.55 -15.22
C VAL A 202 16.13 -15.08 -16.56
N LEU A 203 16.47 -13.80 -16.73
CA LEU A 203 17.10 -13.25 -17.93
C LEU A 203 18.53 -13.80 -18.14
N ASP A 204 19.34 -13.86 -17.08
CA ASP A 204 20.74 -14.32 -17.17
C ASP A 204 20.88 -15.82 -17.44
N SER A 205 19.90 -16.61 -16.98
CA SER A 205 19.78 -18.04 -17.22
C SER A 205 18.98 -18.40 -18.49
N HIS A 206 18.35 -17.42 -19.16
CA HIS A 206 17.47 -17.66 -20.30
C HIS A 206 18.20 -18.28 -21.49
N ARG A 207 17.55 -19.26 -22.15
CA ARG A 207 18.04 -19.90 -23.37
C ARG A 207 17.22 -19.42 -24.57
N TRP A 208 17.85 -18.68 -25.47
CA TRP A 208 17.25 -18.13 -26.69
C TRP A 208 16.96 -19.22 -27.74
N VAL A 209 15.92 -20.01 -27.49
CA VAL A 209 15.41 -21.03 -28.42
C VAL A 209 14.02 -20.58 -28.90
N PRO A 210 13.69 -20.72 -30.20
CA PRO A 210 12.33 -20.47 -30.68
C PRO A 210 11.34 -21.38 -29.94
N LEU A 211 10.45 -20.77 -29.16
CA LEU A 211 9.32 -21.47 -28.54
C LEU A 211 8.27 -21.80 -29.61
N PRO A 212 7.54 -22.92 -29.49
CA PRO A 212 6.35 -23.16 -30.30
C PRO A 212 5.37 -22.00 -30.07
N ARG A 213 4.87 -21.39 -31.15
CA ARG A 213 3.81 -20.39 -31.05
C ARG A 213 2.61 -21.02 -30.35
N VAL A 214 2.08 -20.35 -29.33
CA VAL A 214 0.87 -20.79 -28.64
C VAL A 214 -0.32 -20.50 -29.56
N THR A 215 -0.59 -21.39 -30.50
CA THR A 215 -1.80 -21.35 -31.33
C THR A 215 -2.99 -21.82 -30.51
N LEU A 216 -3.36 -21.02 -29.51
CA LEU A 216 -4.70 -21.11 -28.94
C LEU A 216 -5.71 -20.75 -30.04
N GLY A 217 -6.86 -21.41 -30.06
CA GLY A 217 -7.88 -21.18 -31.08
C GLY A 217 -8.29 -19.71 -31.15
N ARG A 218 -8.84 -19.30 -32.30
CA ARG A 218 -9.19 -17.92 -32.69
C ARG A 218 -10.30 -17.25 -31.84
N ALA A 219 -10.52 -17.71 -30.61
CA ALA A 219 -11.60 -17.38 -29.70
C ALA A 219 -11.12 -16.47 -28.55
N SER A 220 -10.54 -15.32 -28.88
CA SER A 220 -10.34 -14.21 -27.93
C SER A 220 -10.20 -12.83 -28.58
N SER A 221 -10.56 -12.67 -29.86
CA SER A 221 -10.27 -11.44 -30.63
C SER A 221 -11.48 -10.54 -30.86
N LEU A 222 -12.56 -10.65 -30.07
CA LEU A 222 -13.82 -9.92 -30.31
C LEU A 222 -14.67 -9.61 -29.07
N ASP A 223 -14.27 -10.00 -27.84
CA ASP A 223 -15.03 -9.67 -26.64
C ASP A 223 -14.13 -9.54 -25.40
N HIS A 224 -13.19 -8.59 -25.44
CA HIS A 224 -12.55 -8.11 -24.21
C HIS A 224 -13.49 -7.12 -23.54
N SER A 225 -14.12 -7.55 -22.44
CA SER A 225 -14.73 -6.59 -21.53
C SER A 225 -13.64 -5.62 -21.02
N PRO A 226 -13.96 -4.34 -20.76
CA PRO A 226 -12.98 -3.37 -20.23
C PRO A 226 -12.48 -3.70 -18.81
N ASP A 227 -12.92 -4.82 -18.23
CA ASP A 227 -12.55 -5.34 -16.91
C ASP A 227 -11.79 -6.68 -16.97
N ASP A 228 -11.50 -7.22 -18.16
CA ASP A 228 -10.58 -8.36 -18.28
C ASP A 228 -9.13 -7.91 -18.03
N VAL A 229 -8.63 -8.16 -16.81
CA VAL A 229 -7.26 -7.85 -16.39
C VAL A 229 -6.29 -9.02 -16.68
N ALA A 230 -6.69 -10.04 -17.45
CA ALA A 230 -5.80 -11.15 -17.78
C ALA A 230 -4.53 -10.67 -18.54
N PRO A 231 -3.33 -11.18 -18.21
CA PRO A 231 -2.12 -10.81 -18.92
C PRO A 231 -2.15 -11.31 -20.38
N PRO A 232 -1.81 -10.48 -21.38
CA PRO A 232 -1.81 -10.87 -22.78
C PRO A 232 -0.97 -12.13 -23.07
N TYR A 233 -1.55 -13.10 -23.79
CA TYR A 233 -0.91 -14.38 -24.12
C TYR A 233 0.45 -14.25 -24.83
N SER A 234 0.71 -13.15 -25.54
CA SER A 234 2.00 -12.84 -26.17
C SER A 234 3.17 -12.76 -25.17
N ILE A 235 2.89 -12.49 -23.89
CA ILE A 235 3.90 -12.48 -22.82
C ILE A 235 4.44 -13.89 -22.56
N MET A 236 3.68 -14.96 -22.84
CA MET A 236 4.11 -16.35 -22.64
C MET A 236 5.29 -16.75 -23.55
N GLU A 237 5.47 -16.10 -24.70
CA GLU A 237 6.63 -16.30 -25.59
C GLU A 237 7.93 -15.70 -25.01
N HIS A 238 7.83 -15.00 -23.86
CA HIS A 238 8.93 -14.27 -23.22
C HIS A 238 9.04 -14.59 -21.71
N PRO A 239 9.58 -15.77 -21.34
CA PRO A 239 9.61 -16.22 -19.95
C PRO A 239 10.18 -15.24 -18.91
N PRO A 240 11.26 -14.45 -19.17
CA PRO A 240 11.70 -13.43 -18.24
C PRO A 240 10.63 -12.36 -17.98
N LEU A 241 10.00 -11.83 -19.04
CA LEU A 241 8.93 -10.83 -18.92
C LEU A 241 7.67 -11.40 -18.26
N ALA A 242 7.32 -12.67 -18.53
CA ALA A 242 6.23 -13.36 -17.84
C ALA A 242 6.49 -13.45 -16.32
N ALA A 243 7.71 -13.81 -15.92
CA ALA A 243 8.10 -13.86 -14.50
C ALA A 243 8.02 -12.48 -13.82
N PHE A 244 8.46 -11.42 -14.52
CA PHE A 244 8.33 -10.05 -14.05
C PHE A 244 6.86 -9.62 -13.87
N VAL A 245 6.01 -9.82 -14.89
CA VAL A 245 4.59 -9.46 -14.84
C VAL A 245 3.86 -10.21 -13.73
N ASN A 246 4.15 -11.50 -13.52
CA ASN A 246 3.59 -12.27 -12.43
C ASN A 246 3.98 -11.70 -11.04
N GLY A 247 5.23 -11.24 -10.88
CA GLY A 247 5.68 -10.56 -9.67
C GLY A 247 4.99 -9.21 -9.43
N VAL A 248 4.82 -8.40 -10.49
CA VAL A 248 4.08 -7.13 -10.42
C VAL A 248 2.62 -7.39 -10.02
N LEU A 249 1.96 -8.37 -10.63
CA LEU A 249 0.58 -8.75 -10.29
C LEU A 249 0.48 -9.27 -8.86
N ALA A 250 1.44 -10.07 -8.37
CA ALA A 250 1.49 -10.50 -6.99
C ALA A 250 1.61 -9.30 -6.02
N ALA A 251 2.52 -8.37 -6.30
CA ALA A 251 2.70 -7.16 -5.49
C ALA A 251 1.45 -6.25 -5.48
N LEU A 252 0.74 -6.13 -6.60
CA LEU A 252 -0.53 -5.39 -6.68
C LEU A 252 -1.68 -6.13 -5.99
N ASN A 253 -1.67 -7.47 -5.99
CA ASN A 253 -2.69 -8.28 -5.30
C ASN A 253 -2.63 -8.13 -3.78
N GLU A 254 -1.43 -7.96 -3.19
CA GLU A 254 -1.30 -7.64 -1.76
C GLU A 254 -2.01 -6.33 -1.40
N LEU A 255 -1.93 -5.32 -2.28
CA LEU A 255 -2.58 -4.01 -2.05
C LEU A 255 -4.11 -4.07 -2.12
N ARG A 256 -4.73 -5.15 -2.64
CA ARG A 256 -6.18 -5.20 -2.93
C ARG A 256 -7.07 -4.84 -1.74
N HIS A 257 -6.65 -5.22 -0.54
CA HIS A 257 -7.39 -4.95 0.71
C HIS A 257 -6.76 -3.81 1.53
N CYS A 258 -5.59 -3.30 1.12
CA CYS A 258 -4.85 -2.24 1.79
C CYS A 258 -4.14 -1.33 0.76
N ALA A 259 -4.92 -0.50 0.07
CA ALA A 259 -4.42 0.49 -0.90
C ALA A 259 -4.67 1.94 -0.41
N PRO A 260 -3.83 2.49 0.51
CA PRO A 260 -3.98 3.86 0.97
C PRO A 260 -3.85 4.87 -0.18
N ILE A 261 -4.84 5.74 -0.34
CA ILE A 261 -4.87 6.72 -1.45
C ILE A 261 -3.68 7.69 -1.42
N ASN A 262 -3.16 8.01 -0.23
CA ASN A 262 -1.98 8.87 -0.04
C ASN A 262 -0.71 8.27 -0.67
N LEU A 263 -0.60 6.94 -0.71
CA LEU A 263 0.54 6.24 -1.29
C LEU A 263 0.48 6.15 -2.82
N LYS A 264 -0.62 6.57 -3.47
CA LYS A 264 -0.82 6.46 -4.93
C LYS A 264 0.37 6.99 -5.75
N ALA A 265 0.92 8.14 -5.38
CA ALA A 265 2.04 8.74 -6.12
C ALA A 265 3.37 8.00 -5.86
N THR A 266 3.62 7.66 -4.59
CA THR A 266 4.84 6.95 -4.18
C THR A 266 4.91 5.55 -4.81
N LEU A 267 3.83 4.77 -4.76
CA LEU A 267 3.81 3.41 -5.34
C LEU A 267 3.85 3.42 -6.87
N ALA A 268 3.36 4.49 -7.52
CA ALA A 268 3.54 4.68 -8.96
C ALA A 268 5.02 4.90 -9.31
N LEU A 269 5.74 5.68 -8.48
CA LEU A 269 7.19 5.87 -8.63
C LEU A 269 7.96 4.57 -8.41
N GLU A 270 7.60 3.77 -7.41
CA GLU A 270 8.23 2.46 -7.17
C GLU A 270 8.03 1.48 -8.33
N LEU A 271 6.82 1.42 -8.92
CA LEU A 271 6.58 0.65 -10.14
C LEU A 271 7.36 1.20 -11.34
N GLN A 272 7.50 2.52 -11.47
CA GLN A 272 8.35 3.15 -12.49
C GLN A 272 9.82 2.77 -12.32
N CYS A 273 10.35 2.79 -11.10
CA CYS A 273 11.71 2.37 -10.75
C CYS A 273 11.95 0.88 -11.07
N ALA A 274 10.96 0.02 -10.84
CA ALA A 274 11.01 -1.40 -11.21
C ALA A 274 11.10 -1.60 -12.74
N LEU A 275 10.22 -0.93 -13.49
CA LEU A 275 10.24 -0.96 -14.95
C LEU A 275 11.54 -0.36 -15.52
N GLN A 276 12.08 0.71 -14.91
CA GLN A 276 13.39 1.28 -15.24
C GLN A 276 14.52 0.27 -14.99
N SER A 277 14.43 -0.51 -13.92
CA SER A 277 15.42 -1.55 -13.59
C SER A 277 15.40 -2.70 -14.58
N VAL A 278 14.22 -3.12 -15.06
CA VAL A 278 14.07 -4.04 -16.19
C VAL A 278 14.68 -3.46 -17.47
N SER A 279 14.34 -2.22 -17.81
CA SER A 279 14.88 -1.49 -18.98
C SER A 279 16.41 -1.46 -18.97
N ASN A 280 17.01 -1.08 -17.84
CA ASN A 280 18.46 -1.06 -17.63
C ASN A 280 19.09 -2.46 -17.75
N SER A 281 18.41 -3.49 -17.24
CA SER A 281 18.86 -4.88 -17.32
C SER A 281 18.89 -5.40 -18.77
N LEU A 282 17.88 -5.05 -19.58
CA LEU A 282 17.85 -5.38 -21.02
C LEU A 282 19.00 -4.68 -21.78
N LEU A 283 19.25 -3.40 -21.51
CA LEU A 283 20.36 -2.66 -22.10
C LEU A 283 21.72 -3.26 -21.73
N ARG A 284 21.91 -3.59 -20.44
CA ARG A 284 23.11 -4.27 -19.93
C ARG A 284 23.29 -5.63 -20.61
N TYR A 285 22.24 -6.42 -20.76
CA TYR A 285 22.30 -7.73 -21.40
C TYR A 285 22.83 -7.65 -22.85
N ASN A 286 22.30 -6.71 -23.65
CA ASN A 286 22.78 -6.47 -25.02
C ASN A 286 24.22 -5.92 -25.09
N ALA A 287 24.65 -5.15 -24.09
CA ALA A 287 26.00 -4.60 -24.04
C ALA A 287 27.07 -5.64 -23.61
N THR A 288 26.71 -6.64 -22.79
CA THR A 288 27.68 -7.59 -22.21
C THR A 288 27.70 -8.96 -22.87
N ARG A 289 26.61 -9.43 -23.48
CA ARG A 289 26.53 -10.76 -24.10
C ARG A 289 26.85 -10.69 -25.59
N ILE A 290 27.74 -11.57 -26.05
CA ILE A 290 27.92 -11.85 -27.49
C ILE A 290 26.78 -12.77 -27.94
N VAL A 291 25.70 -12.17 -28.43
CA VAL A 291 24.48 -12.87 -28.83
C VAL A 291 24.54 -13.27 -30.33
N LYS A 292 24.25 -14.53 -30.68
CA LYS A 292 24.21 -14.97 -32.09
C LYS A 292 23.05 -14.30 -32.85
N ALA A 293 23.10 -14.24 -34.18
CA ALA A 293 22.10 -13.52 -34.98
C ALA A 293 20.64 -14.02 -34.79
N SER A 294 20.44 -15.33 -34.61
CA SER A 294 19.13 -15.93 -34.30
C SER A 294 18.66 -15.54 -32.89
N GLU A 295 19.51 -15.74 -31.90
CA GLU A 295 19.30 -15.41 -30.48
C GLU A 295 18.99 -13.90 -30.31
N LYS A 296 19.69 -13.04 -31.07
CA LYS A 296 19.53 -11.59 -31.03
C LYS A 296 18.18 -11.15 -31.60
N THR A 297 17.65 -11.88 -32.57
CA THR A 297 16.31 -11.63 -33.11
C THR A 297 15.24 -11.94 -32.05
N LEU A 298 15.37 -13.06 -31.31
CA LEU A 298 14.47 -13.40 -30.21
C LEU A 298 14.53 -12.38 -29.06
N PHE A 299 15.74 -11.97 -28.67
CA PHE A 299 15.96 -10.92 -27.66
C PHE A 299 15.29 -9.58 -28.06
N LEU A 300 15.35 -9.20 -29.34
CA LEU A 300 14.71 -7.97 -29.82
C LEU A 300 13.19 -8.07 -29.87
N THR A 301 12.62 -9.24 -30.14
CA THR A 301 11.17 -9.47 -29.99
C THR A 301 10.75 -9.28 -28.53
N MET A 302 11.52 -9.82 -27.57
CA MET A 302 11.28 -9.58 -26.15
C MET A 302 11.39 -8.08 -25.78
N CYS A 303 12.37 -7.35 -26.33
CA CYS A 303 12.47 -5.90 -26.13
C CYS A 303 11.25 -5.14 -26.67
N ARG A 304 10.67 -5.57 -27.80
CA ARG A 304 9.42 -5.01 -28.34
C ARG A 304 8.24 -5.34 -27.43
N ALA A 305 8.10 -6.59 -26.97
CA ALA A 305 7.04 -6.96 -26.03
C ALA A 305 7.12 -6.20 -24.70
N PHE A 306 8.33 -5.85 -24.23
CA PHE A 306 8.49 -4.97 -23.08
C PHE A 306 7.91 -3.56 -23.33
N ILE A 307 8.22 -2.95 -24.47
CA ILE A 307 7.72 -1.63 -24.90
C ILE A 307 6.20 -1.63 -25.13
N GLU A 308 5.72 -2.60 -25.90
CA GLU A 308 4.37 -2.59 -26.51
C GLU A 308 3.31 -3.29 -25.65
N VAL A 309 3.72 -4.21 -24.77
CA VAL A 309 2.79 -5.04 -23.99
C VAL A 309 3.00 -4.87 -22.48
N VAL A 310 4.21 -5.15 -21.97
CA VAL A 310 4.47 -5.22 -20.51
C VAL A 310 4.32 -3.86 -19.84
N CYS A 311 4.98 -2.81 -20.34
CA CYS A 311 4.86 -1.47 -19.74
C CYS A 311 3.42 -0.94 -19.76
N PRO A 312 2.69 -0.95 -20.88
CA PRO A 312 1.26 -0.57 -20.90
C PRO A 312 0.40 -1.40 -19.96
N TYR A 313 0.60 -2.73 -19.91
CA TYR A 313 -0.16 -3.63 -19.05
C TYR A 313 0.07 -3.37 -17.56
N CYS A 314 1.33 -3.24 -17.11
CA CYS A 314 1.64 -2.92 -15.70
C CYS A 314 1.04 -1.57 -15.30
N THR A 315 1.12 -0.57 -16.18
CA THR A 315 0.53 0.77 -15.98
C THR A 315 -1.00 0.74 -15.94
N LEU A 316 -1.65 -0.15 -16.71
CA LEU A 316 -3.09 -0.39 -16.67
C LEU A 316 -3.51 -1.07 -15.35
N CYS A 317 -2.81 -2.13 -14.94
CA CYS A 317 -3.08 -2.82 -13.67
C CYS A 317 -2.95 -1.88 -12.47
N PHE A 318 -1.90 -1.04 -12.43
CA PHE A 318 -1.77 -0.01 -11.41
C PHE A 318 -2.92 1.01 -11.45
N GLY A 319 -3.41 1.39 -12.64
CA GLY A 319 -4.57 2.26 -12.81
C GLY A 319 -5.90 1.66 -12.37
N LYS A 320 -6.04 0.33 -12.38
CA LYS A 320 -7.19 -0.40 -11.81
C LYS A 320 -7.10 -0.48 -10.28
N CYS A 321 -5.90 -0.57 -9.70
CA CYS A 321 -5.69 -0.46 -8.24
C CYS A 321 -5.89 0.98 -7.72
N TYR A 322 -5.42 1.98 -8.47
CA TYR A 322 -5.52 3.39 -8.12
C TYR A 322 -6.10 4.19 -9.29
N SER A 323 -7.34 4.67 -9.14
CA SER A 323 -8.03 5.48 -10.16
C SER A 323 -7.18 6.67 -10.62
N GLY A 324 -6.88 6.73 -11.92
CA GLY A 324 -5.99 7.74 -12.51
C GLY A 324 -4.52 7.62 -12.09
N GLY A 325 -4.08 6.44 -11.60
CA GLY A 325 -2.69 6.14 -11.25
C GLY A 325 -1.79 5.91 -12.47
N SER A 326 -2.35 5.40 -13.58
CA SER A 326 -1.62 5.14 -14.82
C SER A 326 -0.87 6.36 -15.37
N VAL A 327 -1.40 7.57 -15.18
CA VAL A 327 -0.81 8.82 -15.69
C VAL A 327 0.45 9.22 -14.91
N LEU A 328 0.63 8.71 -13.69
CA LEU A 328 1.79 9.00 -12.85
C LEU A 328 3.04 8.22 -13.28
N ILE A 329 2.89 7.14 -14.04
CA ILE A 329 3.98 6.26 -14.48
C ILE A 329 4.53 6.77 -15.81
N GLN A 330 5.70 7.40 -15.78
CA GLN A 330 6.35 8.05 -16.93
C GLN A 330 7.06 7.02 -17.85
N THR A 331 6.27 6.13 -18.46
CA THR A 331 6.76 5.05 -19.33
C THR A 331 7.65 5.52 -20.48
N ASN A 332 7.47 6.74 -20.99
CA ASN A 332 8.34 7.29 -22.04
C ASN A 332 9.80 7.40 -21.63
N ILE A 333 10.09 7.78 -20.38
CA ILE A 333 11.46 7.88 -19.85
C ILE A 333 12.05 6.47 -19.72
N VAL A 334 11.27 5.56 -19.13
CA VAL A 334 11.64 4.14 -18.93
C VAL A 334 12.01 3.45 -20.25
N LEU A 335 11.24 3.69 -21.30
CA LEU A 335 11.33 2.96 -22.57
C LEU A 335 12.35 3.54 -23.55
N GLU A 336 12.84 4.77 -23.33
CA GLU A 336 13.67 5.52 -24.29
C GLU A 336 14.94 4.75 -24.74
N GLY A 337 15.67 4.15 -23.79
CA GLY A 337 16.86 3.36 -24.11
C GLY A 337 16.55 2.09 -24.92
N VAL A 338 15.50 1.36 -24.55
CA VAL A 338 15.11 0.11 -25.23
C VAL A 338 14.51 0.40 -26.61
N ARG A 339 13.76 1.50 -26.76
CA ARG A 339 13.30 2.00 -28.07
C ARG A 339 14.46 2.27 -29.01
N LYS A 340 15.48 3.01 -28.56
CA LYS A 340 16.72 3.25 -29.34
C LYS A 340 17.40 1.95 -29.76
N LEU A 341 17.58 1.01 -28.83
CA LEU A 341 18.16 -0.32 -29.10
C LEU A 341 17.40 -1.09 -30.19
N VAL A 342 16.07 -1.09 -30.16
CA VAL A 342 15.24 -1.76 -31.18
C VAL A 342 15.33 -1.05 -32.53
N SER A 343 15.27 0.28 -32.56
CA SER A 343 15.35 1.07 -33.79
C SER A 343 16.69 0.90 -34.51
N THR A 344 17.82 0.99 -33.79
CA THR A 344 19.17 0.82 -34.38
C THR A 344 19.32 -0.52 -35.10
N TYR A 345 18.71 -1.60 -34.59
CA TYR A 345 18.77 -2.91 -35.25
C TYR A 345 17.88 -2.99 -36.49
N SER A 346 16.69 -2.39 -36.48
CA SER A 346 15.82 -2.34 -37.66
C SER A 346 16.55 -1.70 -38.84
N TYR A 347 17.09 -0.47 -38.67
CA TYR A 347 17.88 0.22 -39.69
C TYR A 347 19.08 -0.62 -40.18
N SER A 348 19.81 -1.29 -39.28
CA SER A 348 20.93 -2.15 -39.66
C SER A 348 20.52 -3.39 -40.48
N LYS A 349 19.29 -3.88 -40.29
CA LYS A 349 18.72 -4.99 -41.05
C LYS A 349 18.26 -4.53 -42.44
N ASP A 350 17.63 -3.36 -42.52
CA ASP A 350 17.12 -2.81 -43.78
C ASP A 350 18.27 -2.49 -44.74
N ILE A 351 19.34 -1.84 -44.26
CA ILE A 351 20.59 -1.60 -45.03
C ILE A 351 21.23 -2.92 -45.52
N ARG A 352 21.15 -4.01 -44.73
CA ARG A 352 21.66 -5.32 -45.15
C ARG A 352 20.80 -5.96 -46.23
N ASN A 353 19.47 -5.80 -46.16
CA ASN A 353 18.55 -6.27 -47.18
C ASN A 353 18.73 -5.49 -48.49
N GLU A 354 18.87 -4.17 -48.44
CA GLU A 354 19.16 -3.32 -49.62
C GLU A 354 20.48 -3.73 -50.29
N ASN A 355 21.55 -3.93 -49.51
CA ASN A 355 22.84 -4.39 -50.02
C ASN A 355 22.82 -5.83 -50.58
N GLN A 356 21.89 -6.70 -50.14
CA GLN A 356 21.67 -8.00 -50.77
C GLN A 356 20.83 -7.92 -52.04
N MET A 357 19.86 -6.99 -52.10
CA MET A 357 19.05 -6.72 -53.29
C MET A 357 19.90 -6.18 -54.44
N GLY A 358 20.93 -5.38 -54.13
CA GLY A 358 21.86 -4.80 -55.10
C GLY A 358 22.92 -5.73 -55.68
N SER A 359 22.90 -7.04 -55.37
CA SER A 359 23.94 -8.01 -55.77
C SER A 359 23.47 -9.05 -56.81
N PHE A 360 22.32 -8.85 -57.46
CA PHE A 360 21.84 -9.75 -58.52
C PHE A 360 22.34 -9.35 -59.92
N ASP A 361 23.27 -10.15 -60.44
CA ASP A 361 23.71 -10.33 -61.83
C ASP A 361 23.71 -9.13 -62.80
N LEU A 362 24.87 -8.46 -62.89
CA LEU A 362 25.20 -7.58 -64.03
C LEU A 362 25.77 -8.34 -65.26
N ASP A 363 25.95 -9.66 -65.17
CA ASP A 363 26.56 -10.48 -66.25
C ASP A 363 25.54 -11.09 -67.24
N SER A 364 24.24 -11.12 -66.90
CA SER A 364 23.21 -11.82 -67.68
C SER A 364 22.64 -11.06 -68.90
N LEU A 365 23.20 -9.88 -69.24
CA LEU A 365 22.67 -8.98 -70.28
C LEU A 365 23.65 -8.65 -71.43
N ARG A 366 24.75 -9.41 -71.55
CA ARG A 366 25.77 -9.22 -72.61
C ARG A 366 25.96 -10.44 -73.51
N GLN A 367 24.86 -10.95 -74.08
CA GLN A 367 24.92 -11.79 -75.29
C GLN A 367 23.60 -11.73 -76.09
N ASN A 368 23.72 -11.85 -77.42
CA ASN A 368 22.66 -11.92 -78.44
C ASN A 368 22.00 -10.59 -78.89
N LEU A 369 22.66 -9.89 -79.81
CA LEU A 369 21.96 -9.40 -81.02
C LEU A 369 21.87 -10.58 -82.02
N PRO A 370 20.81 -10.65 -82.86
CA PRO A 370 21.00 -10.16 -84.24
C PRO A 370 19.76 -9.51 -84.93
N SER A 371 20.07 -8.54 -85.80
CA SER A 371 19.46 -8.22 -87.12
C SER A 371 17.93 -8.21 -87.38
N SER A 372 17.42 -6.99 -87.61
CA SER A 372 16.59 -6.54 -88.76
C SER A 372 15.43 -7.38 -89.34
N GLY A 373 14.23 -6.78 -89.40
CA GLY A 373 13.09 -7.19 -90.24
C GLY A 373 11.98 -6.12 -90.20
N SER A 374 11.17 -5.94 -91.26
CA SER A 374 10.36 -4.73 -91.49
C SER A 374 8.82 -4.92 -91.37
N SER A 375 8.12 -3.76 -91.41
CA SER A 375 6.76 -3.52 -91.98
C SER A 375 5.50 -4.08 -91.31
N GLY A 376 4.42 -3.28 -91.26
CA GLY A 376 3.04 -3.75 -90.99
C GLY A 376 2.09 -2.69 -90.40
N GLU A 377 1.15 -2.20 -91.20
CA GLU A 377 0.21 -1.12 -90.91
C GLU A 377 -1.00 -1.44 -89.98
N ALA A 378 -1.47 -0.39 -89.30
CA ALA A 378 -2.87 0.06 -89.15
C ALA A 378 -3.98 -0.71 -88.35
N ALA A 379 -4.94 0.13 -87.89
CA ALA A 379 -6.39 -0.08 -87.75
C ALA A 379 -7.04 -0.24 -86.35
N ASN A 380 -7.40 0.92 -85.78
CA ASN A 380 -8.80 1.36 -85.58
C ASN A 380 -9.71 0.77 -84.46
N GLY A 381 -10.21 1.67 -83.60
CA GLY A 381 -11.66 1.78 -83.29
C GLY A 381 -12.19 1.23 -81.95
N GLY A 382 -13.02 2.04 -81.25
CA GLY A 382 -13.97 1.53 -80.24
C GLY A 382 -14.15 2.34 -78.96
N ILE A 383 -14.93 3.44 -79.00
CA ILE A 383 -15.51 4.08 -77.79
C ILE A 383 -17.03 3.92 -77.88
N GLN A 384 -17.70 3.49 -76.78
CA GLN A 384 -18.97 4.11 -76.35
C GLN A 384 -19.49 3.65 -74.97
N HIS A 385 -20.10 4.61 -74.26
CA HIS A 385 -20.93 4.42 -73.07
C HIS A 385 -22.28 3.78 -73.43
N ALA A 386 -22.91 3.12 -72.46
CA ALA A 386 -24.36 2.99 -72.40
C ALA A 386 -24.86 3.12 -70.95
N ASN A 387 -25.97 3.83 -70.80
CA ASN A 387 -26.73 4.03 -69.56
C ASN A 387 -27.90 3.02 -69.53
N ALA A 388 -28.50 2.76 -68.36
CA ALA A 388 -29.96 2.82 -68.11
C ALA A 388 -30.48 1.82 -67.05
N ASN A 389 -31.50 2.32 -66.33
CA ASN A 389 -32.53 1.62 -65.52
C ASN A 389 -32.05 0.80 -64.30
N GLY A 390 -32.68 0.86 -63.11
CA GLY A 390 -33.90 1.56 -62.72
C GLY A 390 -34.99 0.57 -62.31
N ASN A 391 -35.41 0.62 -61.03
CA ASN A 391 -36.71 0.14 -60.57
C ASN A 391 -37.02 0.69 -59.18
N ASP A 392 -38.18 1.34 -59.04
CA ASP A 392 -38.75 1.75 -57.77
C ASP A 392 -39.42 0.57 -57.04
N ASN A 393 -39.55 0.68 -55.72
CA ASN A 393 -40.84 0.47 -55.06
C ASN A 393 -40.86 1.11 -53.66
N HIS A 394 -42.00 1.68 -53.30
CA HIS A 394 -42.20 2.63 -52.20
C HIS A 394 -43.32 2.15 -51.24
N ILE A 395 -43.50 2.90 -50.14
CA ILE A 395 -44.54 2.81 -49.08
C ILE A 395 -44.31 1.58 -48.12
N ASP A 396 -44.44 1.62 -46.78
CA ASP A 396 -45.06 2.60 -45.86
C ASP A 396 -44.45 2.70 -44.42
N ASN A 397 -44.92 3.71 -43.67
CA ASN A 397 -45.06 3.92 -42.20
C ASN A 397 -44.56 2.89 -41.16
N GLY A 398 -44.07 3.25 -39.96
CA GLY A 398 -44.05 4.55 -39.25
C GLY A 398 -44.24 4.43 -37.72
N HIS A 399 -43.26 4.89 -36.92
CA HIS A 399 -43.32 5.42 -35.53
C HIS A 399 -41.87 5.77 -35.11
N VAL A 400 -41.47 7.03 -34.88
CA VAL A 400 -41.79 7.95 -33.77
C VAL A 400 -41.38 7.41 -32.39
N GLY A 401 -40.33 8.01 -31.83
CA GLY A 401 -39.76 7.68 -30.51
C GLY A 401 -38.59 8.60 -30.15
N THR A 402 -38.87 9.87 -29.84
CA THR A 402 -37.89 10.91 -29.49
C THR A 402 -37.42 10.84 -28.03
N VAL A 403 -36.10 10.91 -27.80
CA VAL A 403 -35.45 11.28 -26.52
C VAL A 403 -34.23 12.14 -26.91
N LEU A 404 -34.37 13.47 -26.95
CA LEU A 404 -34.08 14.41 -25.86
C LEU A 404 -32.60 14.44 -25.43
N GLU A 405 -31.88 15.40 -26.00
CA GLU A 405 -30.65 15.96 -25.44
C GLU A 405 -30.97 16.86 -24.23
N ASP A 406 -30.14 16.79 -23.19
CA ASP A 406 -29.80 17.85 -22.23
C ASP A 406 -28.84 17.25 -21.19
N GLY A 407 -27.82 17.92 -20.65
CA GLY A 407 -27.30 19.24 -20.97
C GLY A 407 -25.92 19.42 -20.31
N VAL A 408 -25.02 20.18 -20.94
CA VAL A 408 -23.68 20.46 -20.39
C VAL A 408 -23.75 21.66 -19.44
N VAL A 409 -23.37 21.46 -18.18
CA VAL A 409 -23.10 22.58 -17.25
C VAL A 409 -21.72 22.43 -16.65
N ALA A 410 -20.83 23.35 -17.01
CA ALA A 410 -19.52 23.49 -16.38
C ALA A 410 -19.63 24.33 -15.10
N HIS A 411 -18.95 23.93 -14.03
CA HIS A 411 -18.66 24.81 -12.90
C HIS A 411 -17.16 25.06 -12.79
N LYS A 412 -16.80 26.33 -12.61
CA LYS A 412 -15.43 26.85 -12.50
C LYS A 412 -15.35 27.72 -11.25
N SER A 413 -14.14 27.86 -10.69
CA SER A 413 -13.78 28.69 -9.51
C SER A 413 -14.42 28.27 -8.18
N ALA A 414 -13.82 28.56 -7.01
CA ALA A 414 -12.61 29.36 -6.78
C ALA A 414 -11.59 28.64 -5.88
N VAL A 415 -10.33 29.07 -6.01
CA VAL A 415 -9.24 28.80 -5.06
C VAL A 415 -9.18 29.99 -4.12
N ASP A 416 -9.16 29.76 -2.81
CA ASP A 416 -8.73 30.77 -1.83
C ASP A 416 -7.40 30.34 -1.24
N GLU A 417 -6.46 31.28 -1.24
CA GLU A 417 -5.04 31.11 -0.98
C GLU A 417 -4.72 31.82 0.34
N ALA A 418 -4.46 31.06 1.41
CA ALA A 418 -4.22 31.60 2.75
C ALA A 418 -2.73 31.58 3.08
N ALA A 419 -2.18 32.77 3.33
CA ALA A 419 -0.77 33.09 3.42
C ALA A 419 0.05 32.27 4.45
N GLU A 420 1.30 32.00 4.07
CA GLU A 420 2.38 31.66 5.00
C GLU A 420 2.82 32.91 5.78
N GLU A 421 2.82 32.88 7.11
CA GLU A 421 3.56 33.86 7.92
C GLU A 421 4.93 33.30 8.33
N GLN A 422 5.99 33.91 7.79
CA GLN A 422 7.36 33.70 8.25
C GLN A 422 7.58 34.47 9.56
N ILE A 423 7.95 33.78 10.64
CA ILE A 423 8.52 34.41 11.83
C ILE A 423 10.01 34.04 11.88
N SER A 424 10.84 35.07 11.96
CA SER A 424 12.31 34.98 11.90
C SER A 424 12.96 34.90 13.28
N ASP A 425 14.14 34.28 13.32
CA ASP A 425 15.00 34.18 14.50
C ASP A 425 15.38 35.55 15.10
N SER A 426 15.44 35.62 16.44
CA SER A 426 16.56 36.32 17.10
C SER A 426 16.74 35.96 18.58
N ASN A 427 18.03 35.84 18.97
CA ASN A 427 18.60 36.01 20.31
C ASN A 427 18.34 34.95 21.41
N CYS A 428 19.26 34.00 21.49
CA CYS A 428 19.84 33.52 22.76
C CYS A 428 20.59 34.69 23.46
N PRO A 429 20.78 34.67 24.81
CA PRO A 429 22.06 34.13 25.30
C PRO A 429 22.08 33.48 26.71
N THR A 430 22.98 32.49 26.87
CA THR A 430 23.80 32.13 28.06
C THR A 430 23.21 31.69 29.42
N ASP A 431 23.76 30.55 29.87
CA ASP A 431 24.26 30.24 31.22
C ASP A 431 23.38 30.38 32.48
N VAL A 432 22.96 29.21 33.03
CA VAL A 432 23.15 28.90 34.46
C VAL A 432 23.59 27.43 34.60
N GLN A 433 24.52 27.17 35.53
CA GLN A 433 25.18 25.89 35.77
C GLN A 433 24.89 25.40 37.21
N VAL A 434 24.75 24.07 37.38
CA VAL A 434 24.86 23.27 38.64
C VAL A 434 23.86 23.52 39.79
N LEU A 435 23.13 22.47 40.22
CA LEU A 435 23.31 21.75 41.52
C LEU A 435 22.11 20.83 41.87
N GLU A 436 22.40 19.54 42.05
CA GLU A 436 21.56 18.60 42.81
C GLU A 436 21.80 18.75 44.33
N PRO A 437 20.82 18.35 45.16
CA PRO A 437 21.04 17.69 46.44
C PRO A 437 20.57 16.22 46.45
#